data_AF-A0A961RWF7-F1
#
_entry.id   AF-A0A961RWF7-F1
#
_cell.length_a   1.000
_cell.length_b   1.000
_cell.length_c   1.000
_cell.angle_alpha   90.00
_cell.angle_beta   90.00
_cell.angle_gamma   90.00
#
_symmetry.space_group_name_H-M   'P 1'
#
loop_
_entity.id
_entity.type
_entity.pdbx_description
1 polymer ?
#
loop_
_entity_poly.entity_id
_entity_poly.type
_entity_poly.pdbx_seq_one_letter_code
_entity_poly.pdbx_strand_id
1 'polypeptide(L)'
;VDYVDNQVLIFFSLKMKKPVPINGKLLRVSVSDPTFYVAMEIKDEAAVQITGNGVGCKTEIIRPDFDRLYAQNSQTLTEQFFADPKNASLGDDWLTWINIECK
;
A
#
# COMPACT_ATOMS: atom_id res chain seq x y z
N VAL A 1 -6.12 0.40 -17.17
CA VAL A 1 -6.47 1.43 -16.18
C VAL A 1 -7.88 1.84 -16.50
N ASP A 2 -8.80 1.63 -15.56
CA ASP A 2 -10.21 1.98 -15.70
C ASP A 2 -10.53 3.12 -14.73
N TYR A 3 -11.36 4.08 -15.13
CA TYR A 3 -11.72 5.24 -14.32
C TYR A 3 -13.23 5.41 -14.27
N VAL A 4 -13.81 5.13 -13.10
CA VAL A 4 -15.26 5.15 -12.86
C VAL A 4 -15.49 5.74 -11.47
N ASP A 5 -16.47 6.65 -11.33
CA ASP A 5 -16.86 7.24 -10.04
C ASP A 5 -15.70 7.84 -9.23
N ASN A 6 -14.81 8.56 -9.92
CA ASN A 6 -13.58 9.16 -9.36
C ASN A 6 -12.58 8.17 -8.75
N GLN A 7 -12.67 6.90 -9.14
CA GLN A 7 -11.74 5.85 -8.72
C GLN A 7 -10.99 5.31 -9.93
N VAL A 8 -9.70 5.04 -9.74
CA VAL A 8 -8.84 4.43 -10.76
C VAL A 8 -8.56 2.99 -10.35
N LEU A 9 -8.92 2.02 -11.21
CA LEU A 9 -8.49 0.63 -11.04
C LEU A 9 -7.12 0.42 -11.69
N ILE A 10 -6.13 0.01 -10.89
CA ILE A 10 -4.75 -0.21 -11.29
C ILE A 10 -4.30 -1.62 -10.89
N PHE A 11 -3.57 -2.29 -11.78
CA PHE A 11 -2.89 -3.55 -11.48
C PHE A 11 -1.39 -3.30 -11.39
N PHE A 12 -0.78 -3.75 -10.30
CA PHE A 12 0.66 -3.68 -10.09
C PHE A 12 1.26 -5.08 -10.18
N SER A 13 2.44 -5.19 -10.79
CA SER A 13 3.22 -6.43 -10.83
C SER A 13 4.63 -6.15 -10.36
N LEU A 14 5.01 -6.76 -9.25
CA LEU A 14 6.36 -6.65 -8.67
C LEU A 14 7.17 -7.91 -8.99
N LYS A 15 8.16 -7.78 -9.88
CA LYS A 15 9.09 -8.86 -10.21
C LYS A 15 10.43 -8.66 -9.49
N MET A 16 10.78 -9.60 -8.61
CA MET A 16 12.06 -9.56 -7.91
C MET A 16 13.22 -9.86 -8.86
N LYS A 17 14.24 -8.99 -8.89
CA LYS A 17 15.44 -9.16 -9.74
C LYS A 17 16.32 -10.34 -9.29
N LYS A 18 16.33 -10.63 -7.99
CA LYS A 18 17.01 -11.75 -7.35
C LYS A 18 16.05 -12.43 -6.38
N PRO A 19 16.21 -13.73 -6.08
CA PRO A 19 15.42 -14.38 -5.03
C PRO A 19 15.49 -13.59 -3.72
N VAL A 20 14.33 -13.31 -3.13
CA VAL A 20 14.23 -12.70 -1.80
C VAL A 20 14.05 -13.83 -0.80
N PRO A 21 14.96 -14.02 0.17
CA PRO A 21 14.79 -15.05 1.20
C PRO A 21 13.75 -14.60 2.22
N ILE A 22 12.61 -15.30 2.27
CA ILE A 22 11.46 -14.99 3.15
C ILE A 22 11.38 -15.95 4.36
N ASN A 23 12.34 -16.88 4.51
CA ASN A 23 12.30 -17.93 5.56
C ASN A 23 12.10 -17.34 6.97
N GLY A 24 10.88 -17.47 7.50
CA GLY A 24 10.47 -16.94 8.81
C GLY A 24 10.44 -15.41 8.93
N LYS A 25 10.49 -14.67 7.81
CA LYS A 25 10.44 -13.21 7.78
C LYS A 25 9.16 -12.74 7.10
N LEU A 26 8.57 -11.69 7.65
CA LEU A 26 7.45 -11.02 7.04
C LEU A 26 7.94 -10.11 5.91
N LEU A 27 7.49 -10.36 4.68
CA LEU A 27 7.63 -9.42 3.57
C LEU A 27 6.42 -8.48 3.58
N ARG A 28 6.65 -7.17 3.65
CA ARG A 28 5.61 -6.15 3.60
C ARG A 28 5.70 -5.40 2.28
N VAL A 29 4.57 -5.26 1.59
CA VAL A 29 4.46 -4.53 0.32
C VAL A 29 3.33 -3.52 0.44
N SER A 30 3.53 -2.31 -0.06
CA SER A 30 2.50 -1.28 -0.16
C SER A 30 2.64 -0.58 -1.52
N VAL A 31 1.57 0.09 -1.94
CA VAL A 31 1.58 0.98 -3.10
C VAL A 31 1.39 2.39 -2.58
N SER A 32 2.24 3.31 -3.00
CA SER A 32 2.15 4.72 -2.65
C SER A 32 2.60 5.58 -3.83
N ASP A 33 2.07 6.80 -3.88
CA ASP A 33 2.56 7.84 -4.77
C ASP A 33 3.45 8.80 -3.95
N PRO A 34 4.72 9.00 -4.33
CA PRO A 34 5.63 9.87 -3.58
C PRO A 34 5.42 11.37 -3.87
N THR A 35 4.56 11.72 -4.83
CA THR A 35 4.31 13.09 -5.31
C THR A 35 3.04 13.66 -4.68
N PHE A 36 2.00 12.85 -4.56
CA PHE A 36 0.73 13.25 -3.96
C PHE A 36 0.23 12.19 -2.99
N TYR A 37 -0.47 12.62 -1.94
CA TYR A 37 -1.24 11.67 -1.16
C TYR A 37 -2.40 11.11 -1.98
N VAL A 38 -2.43 9.79 -2.13
CA VAL A 38 -3.52 9.04 -2.75
C VAL A 38 -3.91 7.92 -1.81
N ALA A 39 -5.19 7.83 -1.46
CA ALA A 39 -5.71 6.68 -0.71
C ALA A 39 -5.67 5.44 -1.61
N MET A 40 -4.70 4.56 -1.35
CA MET A 40 -4.53 3.31 -2.08
C MET A 40 -5.23 2.18 -1.32
N GLU A 41 -6.33 1.69 -1.88
CA GLU A 41 -7.08 0.57 -1.31
C GLU A 41 -6.80 -0.72 -2.07
N ILE A 42 -6.56 -1.79 -1.32
CA ILE A 42 -6.51 -3.16 -1.84
C ILE A 42 -7.78 -3.85 -1.38
N LYS A 43 -8.57 -4.34 -2.34
CA LYS A 43 -9.92 -4.85 -2.09
C LYS A 43 -9.94 -5.96 -1.03
N ASP A 44 -9.22 -7.04 -1.27
CA ASP A 44 -9.16 -8.23 -0.42
C ASP A 44 -7.95 -9.09 -0.80
N GLU A 45 -7.67 -10.13 -0.01
CA GLU A 45 -6.54 -11.03 -0.24
C GLU A 45 -6.63 -11.75 -1.59
N ALA A 46 -7.84 -11.91 -2.16
CA ALA A 46 -8.03 -12.53 -3.47
C ALA A 46 -7.57 -11.61 -4.63
N ALA A 47 -7.44 -10.31 -4.38
CA ALA A 47 -6.82 -9.36 -5.30
C ALA A 47 -5.28 -9.50 -5.36
N VAL A 48 -4.67 -10.26 -4.45
CA VAL A 48 -3.22 -10.49 -4.41
C VAL A 48 -2.88 -11.86 -4.99
N GLN A 49 -2.10 -11.88 -6.07
CA GLN A 49 -1.61 -13.12 -6.69
C GLN A 49 -0.10 -13.24 -6.52
N ILE A 50 0.33 -14.34 -5.89
CA ILE A 50 1.75 -14.70 -5.77
C ILE A 50 2.04 -15.83 -6.74
N THR A 51 3.10 -15.67 -7.54
CA THR A 51 3.52 -16.65 -8.55
C THR A 51 4.95 -17.14 -8.29
N GLY A 52 5.35 -18.22 -8.96
CA GLY A 52 6.68 -18.84 -8.81
C GLY A 52 6.85 -19.57 -7.48
N ASN A 53 8.02 -19.43 -6.84
CA ASN A 53 8.35 -20.17 -5.61
C ASN A 53 7.56 -19.74 -4.37
N GLY A 54 6.86 -18.60 -4.44
CA GLY A 54 6.02 -18.10 -3.34
C GLY A 54 4.56 -18.59 -3.41
N VAL A 55 4.20 -19.45 -4.36
CA VAL A 55 2.85 -20.00 -4.42
C VAL A 55 2.55 -20.75 -3.12
N GLY A 56 1.48 -20.37 -2.43
CA GLY A 56 1.09 -20.92 -1.14
C GLY A 56 1.54 -20.11 0.08
N CYS A 57 2.30 -19.02 -0.10
CA CYS A 57 2.54 -18.07 0.99
C CYS A 57 1.21 -17.43 1.44
N LYS A 58 1.09 -17.19 2.75
CA LYS A 58 -0.08 -16.54 3.33
C LYS A 58 0.00 -15.04 3.06
N THR A 59 -1.12 -14.47 2.62
CA THR A 59 -1.33 -13.02 2.48
C THR A 59 -2.25 -12.52 3.59
N GLU A 60 -2.00 -11.30 4.03
CA GLU A 60 -2.87 -10.57 4.96
C GLU A 60 -2.84 -9.09 4.60
N ILE A 61 -4.01 -8.47 4.49
CA ILE A 61 -4.11 -7.03 4.25
C ILE A 61 -4.26 -6.29 5.57
N ILE A 62 -3.30 -5.43 5.89
CA ILE A 62 -3.34 -4.54 7.05
C ILE A 62 -3.75 -3.15 6.58
N ARG A 63 -4.91 -2.70 7.05
CA ARG A 63 -5.41 -1.34 6.82
C ARG A 63 -5.19 -0.50 8.08
N PRO A 64 -4.64 0.71 7.97
CA PRO A 64 -4.59 1.61 9.10
C PRO A 64 -6.00 2.13 9.44
N ASP A 65 -6.15 2.59 10.68
CA ASP A 65 -7.34 3.32 11.09
C ASP A 65 -7.23 4.76 10.56
N PHE A 66 -7.72 4.96 9.34
CA PHE A 66 -7.64 6.25 8.67
C PHE A 66 -8.38 7.35 9.44
N ASP A 67 -9.54 7.04 10.03
CA ASP A 67 -10.32 8.01 10.82
C ASP A 67 -9.52 8.52 12.03
N ARG A 68 -8.83 7.61 12.73
CA ARG A 68 -7.93 7.99 13.82
C ARG A 68 -6.75 8.83 13.32
N LEU A 69 -6.15 8.46 12.19
CA LEU A 69 -5.03 9.21 11.61
C LEU A 69 -5.46 10.63 11.20
N TYR A 70 -6.65 10.78 10.60
CA TYR A 70 -7.25 12.08 10.28
C TYR A 70 -7.52 12.91 11.53
N ALA A 71 -8.09 12.31 12.57
CA ALA A 71 -8.39 13.00 13.83
C ALA A 71 -7.12 13.56 14.50
N GLN A 72 -6.01 12.82 14.42
CA GLN A 72 -4.73 13.22 15.02
C GLN A 72 -3.91 14.20 14.16
N ASN A 73 -4.11 14.19 12.84
CA ASN A 73 -3.28 14.93 11.88
C ASN A 73 -4.10 15.91 11.03
N SER A 74 -5.19 16.45 11.59
CA SER A 74 -6.12 17.34 10.87
C SER A 74 -5.45 18.58 10.27
N GLN A 75 -4.32 19.04 10.84
CA GLN A 75 -3.52 20.15 10.30
C GLN A 75 -2.59 19.73 9.15
N THR A 76 -2.18 18.47 9.10
CA THR A 76 -1.28 17.90 8.09
C THR A 76 -1.96 17.72 6.74
N LEU A 77 -3.29 17.84 6.65
CA LEU A 77 -4.08 17.71 5.41
C LEU A 77 -4.77 19.03 5.02
N THR A 78 -4.14 20.14 5.37
CA THR A 78 -4.58 21.48 4.98
C THR A 78 -4.16 21.80 3.54
N GLU A 79 -4.69 22.87 2.96
CA GLU A 79 -4.28 23.34 1.62
C GLU A 79 -2.75 23.48 1.47
N GLN A 80 -2.02 23.79 2.55
CA GLN A 80 -0.55 23.88 2.53
C GLN A 80 0.13 22.54 2.25
N PHE A 81 -0.46 21.41 2.66
CA PHE A 81 0.03 20.07 2.30
C PHE A 81 -0.12 19.79 0.80
N PHE A 82 -1.20 20.27 0.19
CA PHE A 82 -1.42 20.16 -1.25
C PHE A 82 -0.61 21.19 -2.07
N ALA A 83 -0.19 22.30 -1.44
CA ALA A 83 0.57 23.37 -2.10
C ALA A 83 2.08 23.07 -2.21
N ASP A 84 2.64 22.23 -1.32
CA ASP A 84 4.03 21.78 -1.40
C ASP A 84 4.11 20.23 -1.52
N PRO A 85 3.93 19.68 -2.73
CA PRO A 85 3.92 18.24 -2.97
C PRO A 85 5.24 17.54 -2.61
N LYS A 86 6.32 18.28 -2.38
CA LYS A 86 7.62 17.72 -1.95
C LYS A 86 7.62 17.26 -0.48
N ASN A 87 6.65 17.69 0.31
CA ASN A 87 6.49 17.32 1.71
C ASN A 87 5.28 16.40 1.97
N ALA A 88 4.74 15.76 0.91
CA ALA A 88 3.53 14.94 0.98
C ALA A 88 3.72 13.53 1.62
N SER A 89 4.92 13.21 2.11
CA SER A 89 5.18 11.91 2.74
C SER A 89 4.57 11.87 4.15
N LEU A 90 3.33 11.37 4.24
CA LEU A 90 2.64 11.14 5.52
C LEU A 90 3.23 9.97 6.32
N GLY A 91 4.16 9.21 5.72
CA GLY A 91 4.83 8.07 6.35
C GLY A 91 4.07 6.75 6.22
N ASP A 92 4.72 5.67 6.66
CA ASP A 92 4.28 4.28 6.54
C ASP A 92 2.94 3.97 7.23
N ASP A 93 2.55 4.80 8.21
CA ASP A 93 1.30 4.65 8.97
C ASP A 93 0.05 4.89 8.11
N TRP A 94 0.19 5.60 7.00
CA TRP A 94 -0.92 5.93 6.09
C TRP A 94 -1.06 4.94 4.93
N LEU A 95 -0.27 3.87 4.93
CA LEU A 95 -0.24 2.88 3.86
C LEU A 95 -1.05 1.63 4.21
N THR A 96 -1.82 1.15 3.24
CA THR A 96 -2.33 -0.22 3.26
C THR A 96 -1.19 -1.18 2.95
N TRP A 97 -0.96 -2.16 3.82
CA TRP A 97 0.12 -3.13 3.69
C TRP A 97 -0.39 -4.51 3.29
N ILE A 98 0.31 -5.16 2.37
CA ILE A 98 0.22 -6.58 2.09
C ILE A 98 1.34 -7.26 2.86
N ASN A 99 0.96 -8.01 3.88
CA ASN A 99 1.81 -8.90 4.63
C ASN A 99 1.91 -10.25 3.90
N ILE A 100 3.12 -10.71 3.62
CA ILE A 100 3.39 -11.99 2.96
C ILE A 100 4.30 -12.82 3.85
N GLU A 101 3.82 -14.00 4.23
CA GLU A 101 4.55 -14.96 5.05
C GLU A 101 4.64 -16.32 4.34
N CYS A 102 5.86 -16.84 4.21
CA CYS A 102 6.16 -18.12 3.57
C CYS A 102 6.72 -19.09 4.61
N LYS A 103 6.16 -20.30 4.68
CA LYS A 103 6.63 -21.37 5.57
C LYS A 103 7.70 -22.22 4.91
#